data_AF-A0A8F7KP84-F1
#
_entry.id   AF-A0A8F7KP84-F1
#
_cell.length_a   1.000
_cell.length_b   1.000
_cell.length_c   1.000
_cell.angle_alpha   90.00
_cell.angle_beta   90.00
_cell.angle_gamma   90.00
#
_symmetry.space_group_name_H-M   'P 1'
#
loop_
_entity.id
_entity.type
_entity.pdbx_description
1 polymer ?
#
loop_
_entity_poly.entity_id
_entity_poly.type
_entity_poly.pdbx_seq_one_letter_code
_entity_poly.pdbx_strand_id
1 'polypeptide(L)'
;MDDHYLKGIFRLAGENWMEEFDRFRAALRPVVDQMYAEHLLRPLESDCFELADIPDANLSEIFTLPRLKTIFPLVLRGLGWTEQKATALAQELRPVISAVTETIGAGTLRLDIRIDGQPPGERPGAWYTTPRLHLLITGQDFVVPYGWEAFYELLGLFTLYSRHPEALAHGHQGARVMFSPPGHVSKEGFFGIDGLRIFLPAEAFETLVRELTTRCAEGTLAEALTGLRGLYGDL
;
A
#
# COMPACT_ATOMS: atom_id res chain seq x y z
N MET A 1 7.87 -31.03 -6.80
CA MET A 1 7.91 -30.03 -5.71
C MET A 1 8.48 -30.73 -4.51
N ASP A 2 9.55 -30.19 -3.93
CA ASP A 2 10.37 -30.90 -2.95
C ASP A 2 9.69 -30.85 -1.56
N ASP A 3 9.05 -31.96 -1.20
CA ASP A 3 8.17 -32.14 -0.01
C ASP A 3 8.85 -31.73 1.31
N HIS A 4 10.14 -32.04 1.45
CA HIS A 4 10.90 -31.78 2.66
C HIS A 4 11.00 -30.28 3.01
N TYR A 5 11.17 -29.43 1.99
CA TYR A 5 11.35 -28.00 2.19
C TYR A 5 10.04 -27.32 2.59
N LEU A 6 8.92 -27.64 1.91
CA LEU A 6 7.61 -27.05 2.23
C LEU A 6 7.14 -27.44 3.65
N LYS A 7 7.36 -28.69 4.07
CA LYS A 7 7.07 -29.16 5.43
C LYS A 7 7.92 -28.47 6.49
N GLY A 8 9.21 -28.29 6.22
CA GLY A 8 10.13 -27.60 7.15
C GLY A 8 9.82 -26.10 7.29
N ILE A 9 9.57 -25.44 6.17
CA ILE A 9 9.33 -23.99 6.06
C ILE A 9 8.01 -23.59 6.75
N PHE A 10 6.91 -24.24 6.39
CA PHE A 10 5.58 -23.89 6.89
C PHE A 10 5.13 -24.75 8.09
N ARG A 11 6.02 -25.62 8.60
CA ARG A 11 5.73 -26.60 9.67
C ARG A 11 4.47 -27.44 9.41
N LEU A 12 4.23 -27.80 8.14
CA LEU A 12 3.14 -28.68 7.75
C LEU A 12 3.54 -30.11 8.10
N ALA A 13 2.86 -30.71 9.08
CA ALA A 13 3.23 -32.00 9.66
C ALA A 13 2.28 -33.14 9.23
N GLY A 14 1.14 -32.81 8.62
CA GLY A 14 0.13 -33.77 8.21
C GLY A 14 0.41 -34.42 6.85
N GLU A 15 -0.44 -35.41 6.49
CA GLU A 15 -0.40 -36.07 5.18
C GLU A 15 -1.16 -35.28 4.10
N ASN A 16 -2.11 -34.40 4.48
CA ASN A 16 -2.92 -33.60 3.56
C ASN A 16 -2.44 -32.13 3.50
N TRP A 17 -1.36 -31.89 2.77
CA TRP A 17 -0.63 -30.61 2.81
C TRP A 17 -1.41 -29.46 2.17
N MET A 18 -2.27 -29.74 1.18
CA MET A 18 -3.13 -28.69 0.60
C MET A 18 -4.12 -28.15 1.63
N GLU A 19 -4.73 -29.03 2.42
CA GLU A 19 -5.69 -28.61 3.44
C GLU A 19 -5.00 -27.91 4.62
N GLU A 20 -3.81 -28.37 5.04
CA GLU A 20 -3.01 -27.66 6.04
C GLU A 20 -2.52 -26.30 5.54
N PHE A 21 -2.12 -26.21 4.27
CA PHE A 21 -1.71 -24.94 3.66
C PHE A 21 -2.88 -23.96 3.52
N ASP A 22 -4.07 -24.43 3.14
CA ASP A 22 -5.27 -23.60 3.10
C ASP A 22 -5.66 -23.13 4.51
N ARG A 23 -5.51 -23.98 5.53
CA ARG A 23 -5.75 -23.62 6.93
C ARG A 23 -4.72 -22.62 7.46
N PHE A 24 -3.45 -22.79 7.11
CA PHE A 24 -2.39 -21.82 7.37
C PHE A 24 -2.70 -20.47 6.70
N ARG A 25 -3.13 -20.50 5.43
CA ARG A 25 -3.53 -19.31 4.69
C ARG A 25 -4.75 -18.61 5.31
N ALA A 26 -5.69 -19.38 5.84
CA ALA A 26 -6.85 -18.84 6.56
C ALA A 26 -6.49 -18.26 7.94
N ALA A 27 -5.38 -18.69 8.54
CA ALA A 27 -4.86 -18.17 9.80
C ALA A 27 -3.95 -16.93 9.62
N LEU A 28 -3.60 -16.56 8.37
CA LEU A 28 -2.87 -15.33 8.07
C LEU A 28 -3.65 -14.13 8.62
N ARG A 29 -3.04 -13.43 9.58
CA ARG A 29 -3.61 -12.19 10.09
C ARG A 29 -3.46 -11.09 9.03
N PRO A 30 -4.44 -10.17 8.89
CA PRO A 30 -4.32 -9.03 7.98
C PRO A 30 -3.12 -8.12 8.31
N VAL A 31 -2.68 -8.14 9.57
CA VAL A 31 -1.50 -7.42 10.06
C VAL A 31 -0.39 -8.43 10.33
N VAL A 32 0.72 -8.29 9.62
CA VAL A 32 1.95 -9.07 9.85
C VAL A 32 2.69 -8.44 11.03
N ASP A 33 2.68 -9.11 12.17
CA ASP A 33 3.52 -8.72 13.32
C ASP A 33 4.98 -9.19 13.12
N GLN A 34 5.89 -8.70 13.95
CA GLN A 34 7.32 -9.00 13.83
C GLN A 34 7.63 -10.50 13.90
N MET A 35 6.99 -11.23 14.83
CA MET A 35 7.19 -12.68 14.99
C MET A 35 6.70 -13.44 13.76
N TYR A 36 5.59 -12.97 13.18
CA TYR A 36 5.02 -13.54 11.98
C TYR A 36 5.86 -13.24 10.73
N ALA A 37 6.41 -12.02 10.61
CA ALA A 37 7.36 -11.66 9.56
C ALA A 37 8.59 -12.58 9.60
N GLU A 38 9.18 -12.80 10.78
CA GLU A 38 10.30 -13.72 10.96
C GLU A 38 9.94 -15.15 10.49
N HIS A 39 8.73 -15.63 10.77
CA HIS A 39 8.28 -16.92 10.26
C HIS A 39 8.18 -16.98 8.73
N LEU A 40 7.73 -15.91 8.08
CA LEU A 40 7.64 -15.82 6.62
C LEU A 40 9.01 -15.69 5.94
N LEU A 41 10.00 -15.10 6.63
CA LEU A 41 11.33 -14.82 6.08
C LEU A 41 12.32 -15.97 6.27
N ARG A 42 12.12 -16.85 7.26
CA ARG A 42 12.97 -18.03 7.52
C ARG A 42 13.40 -18.83 6.28
N PRO A 43 12.54 -19.09 5.28
CA PRO A 43 12.93 -19.86 4.10
C PRO A 43 13.98 -19.18 3.24
N LEU A 44 13.96 -17.84 3.23
CA LEU A 44 14.91 -17.00 2.51
C LEU A 44 16.20 -16.86 3.32
N GLU A 45 16.10 -16.79 4.65
CA GLU A 45 17.28 -16.72 5.54
C GLU A 45 18.01 -18.07 5.68
N SER A 46 17.36 -19.19 5.35
CA SER A 46 17.92 -20.53 5.52
C SER A 46 18.72 -21.03 4.32
N ASP A 47 19.02 -20.18 3.32
CA ASP A 47 19.65 -20.53 2.03
C ASP A 47 19.00 -21.74 1.33
N CYS A 48 17.74 -22.03 1.68
CA CYS A 48 16.99 -23.18 1.16
C CYS A 48 16.33 -22.87 -0.20
N PHE A 49 16.44 -21.64 -0.67
CA PHE A 49 15.75 -21.13 -1.85
C PHE A 49 16.70 -20.26 -2.70
N GLU A 50 17.65 -20.91 -3.35
CA GLU A 50 18.54 -20.25 -4.31
C GLU A 50 17.85 -20.08 -5.66
N LEU A 51 17.42 -18.83 -5.95
CA LEU A 51 16.70 -18.53 -7.20
C LEU A 51 17.54 -18.80 -8.45
N ALA A 52 18.87 -18.73 -8.35
CA ALA A 52 19.79 -19.00 -9.45
C ALA A 52 19.78 -20.47 -9.92
N ASP A 53 19.36 -21.40 -9.05
CA ASP A 53 19.28 -22.82 -9.37
C ASP A 53 17.95 -23.20 -10.04
N ILE A 54 17.00 -22.27 -10.10
CA ILE A 54 15.68 -22.48 -10.68
C ILE A 54 15.69 -22.04 -12.16
N PRO A 55 15.28 -22.89 -13.11
CA PRO A 55 15.20 -22.49 -14.52
C PRO A 55 14.29 -21.27 -14.74
N ASP A 56 14.72 -20.35 -15.62
CA ASP A 56 13.98 -19.13 -15.97
C ASP A 56 12.53 -19.39 -16.37
N ALA A 57 12.27 -20.50 -17.07
CA ALA A 57 10.92 -20.89 -17.46
C ALA A 57 10.00 -21.04 -16.24
N ASN A 58 10.48 -21.70 -15.17
CA ASN A 58 9.72 -21.91 -13.95
C ASN A 58 9.60 -20.61 -13.14
N LEU A 59 10.66 -19.80 -13.11
CA LEU A 59 10.62 -18.48 -12.48
C LEU A 59 9.59 -17.58 -13.16
N SER A 60 9.46 -17.64 -14.49
CA SER A 60 8.50 -16.84 -15.25
C SER A 60 7.04 -17.21 -14.96
N GLU A 61 6.75 -18.46 -14.60
CA GLU A 61 5.42 -18.91 -14.16
C GLU A 61 5.06 -18.37 -12.77
N ILE A 62 6.05 -18.20 -11.89
CA ILE A 62 5.86 -17.70 -10.52
C ILE A 62 5.86 -16.16 -10.50
N PHE A 63 6.86 -15.53 -11.11
CA PHE A 63 7.08 -14.09 -11.15
C PHE A 63 6.43 -13.45 -12.38
N THR A 64 5.12 -13.65 -12.52
CA THR A 64 4.35 -12.98 -13.56
C THR A 64 4.39 -11.46 -13.36
N LEU A 65 4.27 -10.69 -14.44
CA LEU A 65 4.25 -9.22 -14.36
C LEU A 65 3.23 -8.68 -13.34
N PRO A 66 1.98 -9.19 -13.25
CA PRO A 66 1.05 -8.78 -12.19
C PRO A 66 1.59 -9.02 -10.78
N ARG A 67 2.20 -10.18 -10.51
CA ARG A 67 2.76 -10.50 -9.18
C ARG A 67 3.97 -9.64 -8.86
N LEU A 68 4.85 -9.43 -9.84
CA LEU A 68 5.99 -8.52 -9.69
C LEU A 68 5.54 -7.11 -9.38
N LYS A 69 4.49 -6.58 -10.04
CA LYS A 69 3.92 -5.26 -9.71
C LYS A 69 3.40 -5.17 -8.28
N THR A 70 2.94 -6.27 -7.70
CA THR A 70 2.50 -6.32 -6.29
C THR A 70 3.66 -6.36 -5.31
N ILE A 71 4.76 -7.05 -5.64
CA ILE A 71 5.90 -7.27 -4.72
C ILE A 71 6.95 -6.16 -4.83
N PHE A 72 7.17 -5.62 -6.03
CA PHE A 72 8.22 -4.66 -6.32
C PHE A 72 8.22 -3.44 -5.39
N PRO A 73 7.06 -2.83 -5.05
CA PRO A 73 7.06 -1.69 -4.14
C PRO A 73 7.60 -2.03 -2.74
N LEU A 74 7.36 -3.25 -2.25
CA LEU A 74 7.91 -3.75 -0.98
C LEU A 74 9.43 -3.94 -1.05
N VAL A 75 9.94 -4.39 -2.20
CA VAL A 75 11.39 -4.53 -2.44
C VAL A 75 12.06 -3.16 -2.39
N LEU A 76 11.48 -2.14 -3.03
CA LEU A 76 12.00 -0.77 -2.96
C LEU A 76 12.14 -0.34 -1.50
N ARG A 77 11.07 -0.50 -0.70
CA ARG A 77 11.11 -0.19 0.74
C ARG A 77 12.25 -0.91 1.46
N GLY A 78 12.43 -2.21 1.24
CA GLY A 78 13.51 -3.00 1.85
C GLY A 78 14.93 -2.50 1.50
N LEU A 79 15.10 -1.88 0.33
CA LEU A 79 16.37 -1.31 -0.13
C LEU A 79 16.64 0.12 0.40
N GLY A 80 15.83 0.61 1.34
CA GLY A 80 15.92 2.00 1.82
C GLY A 80 15.79 2.96 0.64
N TRP A 81 14.73 2.79 -0.15
CA TRP A 81 14.45 3.65 -1.30
C TRP A 81 14.25 5.09 -0.85
N THR A 82 14.78 6.04 -1.60
CA THR A 82 14.68 7.48 -1.27
C THR A 82 14.03 8.22 -2.43
N GLU A 83 13.51 9.43 -2.16
CA GLU A 83 12.97 10.30 -3.21
C GLU A 83 14.00 10.58 -4.32
N GLN A 84 15.28 10.67 -3.97
CA GLN A 84 16.37 10.86 -4.94
C GLN A 84 16.52 9.63 -5.85
N LYS A 85 16.49 8.41 -5.30
CA LYS A 85 16.53 7.16 -6.09
C LYS A 85 15.29 7.04 -6.99
N ALA A 86 14.11 7.35 -6.46
CA ALA A 86 12.86 7.38 -7.22
C ALA A 86 12.92 8.39 -8.37
N THR A 87 13.45 9.58 -8.13
CA THR A 87 13.61 10.63 -9.14
C THR A 87 14.61 10.20 -10.23
N ALA A 88 15.74 9.61 -9.85
CA ALA A 88 16.72 9.08 -10.81
C ALA A 88 16.10 7.99 -11.69
N LEU A 89 15.40 7.03 -11.08
CA LEU A 89 14.70 5.96 -11.79
C LEU A 89 13.64 6.51 -12.75
N ALA A 90 12.85 7.50 -12.31
CA ALA A 90 11.86 8.14 -13.16
C ALA A 90 12.49 8.86 -14.35
N GLN A 91 13.65 9.51 -14.18
CA GLN A 91 14.34 10.19 -15.28
C GLN A 91 14.96 9.22 -16.29
N GLU A 92 15.41 8.05 -15.82
CA GLU A 92 15.93 6.98 -16.65
C GLU A 92 14.83 6.27 -17.45
N LEU A 93 13.79 5.79 -16.75
CA LEU A 93 12.73 4.97 -17.34
C LEU A 93 11.64 5.79 -18.02
N ARG A 94 11.47 7.04 -17.61
CA ARG A 94 10.39 7.96 -18.06
C ARG A 94 9.02 7.28 -18.10
N PRO A 95 8.55 6.65 -16.99
CA PRO A 95 7.26 5.98 -17.00
C PRO A 95 6.12 6.93 -17.33
N VAL A 96 5.19 6.43 -18.13
CA VAL A 96 3.94 7.11 -18.49
C VAL A 96 2.96 6.96 -17.33
N ILE A 97 2.89 7.99 -16.49
CA ILE A 97 1.92 8.10 -15.39
C ILE A 97 1.07 9.33 -15.67
N SER A 98 -0.24 9.14 -15.78
CA SER A 98 -1.18 10.22 -16.10
C SER A 98 -1.22 11.27 -14.98
N ALA A 99 -1.30 12.53 -15.38
CA ALA A 99 -1.68 13.60 -14.45
C ALA A 99 -3.15 13.41 -14.05
N VAL A 100 -3.43 13.49 -12.74
CA VAL A 100 -4.77 13.26 -12.18
C VAL A 100 -5.06 14.31 -11.12
N THR A 101 -6.32 14.75 -11.04
CA THR A 101 -6.80 15.58 -9.92
C THR A 101 -8.13 15.01 -9.45
N GLU A 102 -8.22 14.70 -8.16
CA GLU A 102 -9.40 14.15 -7.52
C GLU A 102 -9.68 14.92 -6.23
N THR A 103 -10.95 15.20 -5.96
CA THR A 103 -11.39 15.90 -4.75
C THR A 103 -12.40 15.04 -4.01
N ILE A 104 -12.14 14.81 -2.73
CA ILE A 104 -12.99 14.01 -1.84
C ILE A 104 -13.45 14.89 -0.69
N GLY A 105 -14.75 14.96 -0.44
CA GLY A 105 -15.35 15.72 0.64
C GLY A 105 -16.00 14.82 1.68
N ALA A 106 -15.86 15.17 2.96
CA ALA A 106 -16.48 14.47 4.06
C ALA A 106 -16.75 15.42 5.24
N GLY A 107 -18.02 15.80 5.43
CA GLY A 107 -18.38 16.84 6.40
C GLY A 107 -17.69 18.17 6.08
N THR A 108 -16.88 18.66 7.02
CA THR A 108 -16.11 19.91 6.86
C THR A 108 -14.71 19.70 6.28
N LEU A 109 -14.33 18.45 6.02
CA LEU A 109 -13.01 18.09 5.51
C LEU A 109 -13.05 17.90 3.98
N ARG A 110 -12.02 18.38 3.31
CA ARG A 110 -11.77 18.13 1.88
C ARG A 110 -10.34 17.62 1.69
N LEU A 111 -10.20 16.55 0.92
CA LEU A 111 -8.94 16.00 0.44
C LEU A 111 -8.83 16.30 -1.06
N ASP A 112 -7.83 17.07 -1.45
CA ASP A 112 -7.47 17.31 -2.84
C ASP A 112 -6.22 16.48 -3.17
N ILE A 113 -6.37 15.50 -4.05
CA ILE A 113 -5.31 14.59 -4.49
C ILE A 113 -4.90 15.02 -5.89
N ARG A 114 -3.64 15.45 -6.05
CA ARG A 114 -3.05 15.79 -7.35
C ARG A 114 -1.87 14.89 -7.64
N ILE A 115 -1.87 14.27 -8.80
CA ILE A 115 -0.70 13.59 -9.36
C ILE A 115 -0.18 14.45 -10.49
N ASP A 116 1.06 14.94 -10.34
CA ASP A 116 1.82 15.50 -11.45
C ASP A 116 2.24 14.32 -12.35
N GLY A 117 2.12 14.48 -13.66
CA GLY A 117 2.37 13.41 -14.62
C GLY A 117 2.16 13.88 -16.05
N GLN A 118 2.00 12.93 -16.97
CA GLN A 118 1.71 13.22 -18.37
C GLN A 118 0.27 13.72 -18.53
N PRO A 119 0.04 14.90 -19.14
CA PRO A 119 -1.30 15.36 -19.44
C PRO A 119 -2.05 14.38 -20.34
N PRO A 120 -3.37 14.19 -20.14
CA PRO A 120 -4.16 13.33 -21.00
C PRO A 120 -4.05 13.73 -22.47
N GLY A 121 -3.64 12.79 -23.33
CA GLY A 121 -3.57 13.00 -24.79
C GLY A 121 -2.27 13.62 -25.31
N GLU A 122 -1.31 13.98 -24.46
CA GLU A 122 0.02 14.39 -24.92
C GLU A 122 0.87 13.19 -25.35
N ARG A 123 1.74 13.37 -26.35
CA ARG A 123 2.68 12.31 -26.77
C ARG A 123 3.90 12.29 -25.85
N PRO A 124 4.54 11.12 -25.61
CA PRO A 124 5.71 10.97 -24.71
C PRO A 124 7.00 11.74 -25.10
N GLY A 125 6.94 12.68 -26.05
CA GLY A 125 8.07 13.46 -26.55
C GLY A 125 8.23 14.86 -25.93
N ALA A 126 7.37 15.24 -24.98
CA ALA A 126 7.45 16.52 -24.27
C ALA A 126 8.47 16.49 -23.10
N TRP A 127 8.69 17.64 -22.46
CA TRP A 127 9.46 17.73 -21.20
C TRP A 127 8.92 16.73 -20.18
N TYR A 128 9.79 15.85 -19.67
CA TYR A 128 9.40 14.83 -18.70
C TYR A 128 9.44 15.41 -17.29
N THR A 129 8.26 15.64 -16.71
CA THR A 129 8.12 15.95 -15.28
C THR A 129 8.06 14.65 -14.50
N THR A 130 8.97 14.49 -13.53
CA THR A 130 8.94 13.34 -12.61
C THR A 130 7.58 13.25 -11.92
N PRO A 131 6.82 12.15 -12.08
CA PRO A 131 5.49 12.03 -11.50
C PRO A 131 5.54 12.07 -9.98
N ARG A 132 4.64 12.83 -9.35
CA ARG A 132 4.60 13.04 -7.89
C ARG A 132 3.17 13.20 -7.42
N LEU A 133 2.87 12.67 -6.23
CA LEU A 133 1.58 12.88 -5.57
C LEU A 133 1.67 14.02 -4.55
N HIS A 134 0.68 14.89 -4.60
CA HIS A 134 0.41 15.95 -3.63
C HIS A 134 -0.98 15.71 -3.04
N LEU A 135 -1.06 15.62 -1.72
CA LEU A 135 -2.30 15.59 -0.97
C LEU A 135 -2.46 16.92 -0.25
N LEU A 136 -3.55 17.63 -0.47
CA LEU A 136 -3.95 18.77 0.36
C LEU A 136 -5.14 18.38 1.23
N ILE A 137 -4.99 18.49 2.54
CA ILE A 137 -6.10 18.33 3.48
C ILE A 137 -6.55 19.72 3.93
N THR A 138 -7.79 20.07 3.60
CA THR A 138 -8.43 21.33 3.98
C THR A 138 -9.51 21.06 5.02
N GLY A 139 -9.42 21.73 6.17
CA GLY A 139 -10.51 21.88 7.12
C GLY A 139 -11.06 23.31 7.12
N GLN A 140 -11.90 23.65 8.10
CA GLN A 140 -12.47 25.00 8.20
C GLN A 140 -11.40 26.08 8.39
N ASP A 141 -10.43 25.81 9.26
CA ASP A 141 -9.43 26.80 9.70
C ASP A 141 -7.99 26.42 9.32
N PHE A 142 -7.80 25.39 8.48
CA PHE A 142 -6.46 24.93 8.10
C PHE A 142 -6.41 24.36 6.68
N VAL A 143 -5.21 24.42 6.09
CA VAL A 143 -4.83 23.70 4.88
C VAL A 143 -3.43 23.16 5.10
N VAL A 144 -3.25 21.84 4.99
CA VAL A 144 -1.95 21.18 5.21
C VAL A 144 -1.62 20.26 4.04
N PRO A 145 -0.42 20.41 3.41
CA PRO A 145 0.03 19.53 2.35
C PRO A 145 0.77 18.29 2.87
N TYR A 146 0.63 17.19 2.16
CA TYR A 146 1.34 15.93 2.38
C TYR A 146 1.79 15.31 1.05
N GLY A 147 2.82 14.46 1.13
CA GLY A 147 3.35 13.70 -0.01
C GLY A 147 2.94 12.23 -0.02
N TRP A 148 3.62 11.46 -0.87
CA TRP A 148 3.37 10.04 -1.12
C TRP A 148 3.28 9.17 0.15
N GLU A 149 4.26 9.25 1.04
CA GLU A 149 4.36 8.35 2.19
C GLU A 149 3.16 8.47 3.13
N ALA A 150 2.80 9.71 3.50
CA ALA A 150 1.66 9.99 4.35
C ALA A 150 0.32 9.60 3.68
N PHE A 151 0.17 9.92 2.39
CA PHE A 151 -1.02 9.54 1.62
C PHE A 151 -1.19 8.02 1.56
N TYR A 152 -0.11 7.29 1.27
CA TYR A 152 -0.20 5.85 1.07
C TYR A 152 -0.46 5.11 2.38
N GLU A 153 0.16 5.52 3.48
CA GLU A 153 -0.11 4.97 4.81
C GLU A 153 -1.58 5.19 5.21
N LEU A 154 -2.12 6.39 4.96
CA LEU A 154 -3.53 6.70 5.19
C LEU A 154 -4.45 5.81 4.35
N LEU A 155 -4.19 5.71 3.04
CA LEU A 155 -4.96 4.87 2.14
C LEU A 155 -4.91 3.39 2.55
N GLY A 156 -3.74 2.90 2.96
CA GLY A 156 -3.55 1.54 3.47
C GLY A 156 -4.41 1.26 4.68
N LEU A 157 -4.40 2.16 5.68
CA LEU A 157 -5.22 2.02 6.89
C LEU A 157 -6.72 2.10 6.59
N PHE A 158 -7.16 3.00 5.71
CA PHE A 158 -8.57 3.09 5.33
C PHE A 158 -9.02 1.87 4.54
N THR A 159 -8.16 1.35 3.65
CA THR A 159 -8.45 0.12 2.90
C THR A 159 -8.54 -1.08 3.83
N LEU A 160 -7.63 -1.19 4.80
CA LEU A 160 -7.66 -2.23 5.82
C LEU A 160 -8.93 -2.12 6.67
N TYR A 161 -9.26 -0.93 7.17
CA TYR A 161 -10.48 -0.70 7.96
C TYR A 161 -11.74 -1.05 7.17
N SER A 162 -11.82 -0.66 5.90
CA SER A 162 -12.99 -0.95 5.05
C SER A 162 -13.21 -2.44 4.81
N ARG A 163 -12.16 -3.28 4.90
CA ARG A 163 -12.25 -4.73 4.69
C ARG A 163 -12.31 -5.54 5.98
N HIS A 164 -11.59 -5.07 7.00
CA HIS A 164 -11.35 -5.74 8.27
C HIS A 164 -11.43 -4.73 9.42
N PRO A 165 -12.62 -4.16 9.72
CA PRO A 165 -12.77 -3.15 10.76
C PRO A 165 -12.31 -3.65 12.14
N GLU A 166 -12.45 -4.96 12.40
CA GLU A 166 -11.98 -5.63 13.62
C GLU A 166 -10.46 -5.53 13.82
N ALA A 167 -9.68 -5.46 12.74
CA ALA A 167 -8.22 -5.36 12.82
C ALA A 167 -7.75 -4.01 13.39
N LEU A 168 -8.60 -2.98 13.31
CA LEU A 168 -8.29 -1.61 13.73
C LEU A 168 -9.22 -1.11 14.85
N ALA A 169 -10.03 -2.00 15.45
CA ALA A 169 -11.01 -1.67 16.50
C ALA A 169 -10.43 -0.84 17.66
N HIS A 170 -9.19 -1.11 18.06
CA HIS A 170 -8.51 -0.41 19.17
C HIS A 170 -7.57 0.71 18.70
N GLY A 171 -7.70 1.10 17.42
CA GLY A 171 -6.82 2.06 16.78
C GLY A 171 -5.47 1.48 16.35
N HIS A 172 -4.70 2.33 15.68
CA HIS A 172 -3.39 2.00 15.15
C HIS A 172 -2.47 3.22 15.16
N GLN A 173 -1.20 2.97 15.47
CA GLN A 173 -0.12 3.94 15.40
C GLN A 173 0.86 3.46 14.33
N GLY A 174 0.82 4.10 13.17
CA GLY A 174 1.78 3.86 12.10
C GLY A 174 3.00 4.79 12.21
N ALA A 175 3.78 4.83 11.14
CA ALA A 175 4.99 5.66 11.05
C ALA A 175 4.65 7.15 10.97
N ARG A 176 3.67 7.51 10.13
CA ARG A 176 3.20 8.89 9.95
C ARG A 176 1.74 9.05 10.32
N VAL A 177 0.95 7.98 10.22
CA VAL A 177 -0.51 8.03 10.35
C VAL A 177 -0.99 7.34 11.61
N MET A 178 -1.84 8.03 12.36
CA MET A 178 -2.59 7.48 13.48
C MET A 178 -4.03 7.27 13.05
N PHE A 179 -4.69 6.23 13.56
CA PHE A 179 -6.05 5.89 13.20
C PHE A 179 -6.82 5.37 14.42
N SER A 180 -8.08 5.78 14.58
CA SER A 180 -9.02 5.13 15.49
C SER A 180 -10.43 5.23 14.90
N PRO A 181 -11.14 4.10 14.76
CA PRO A 181 -12.51 4.12 14.25
C PRO A 181 -13.48 4.69 15.30
N PRO A 182 -14.65 5.18 14.88
CA PRO A 182 -15.71 5.59 15.80
C PRO A 182 -16.25 4.39 16.59
N GLY A 183 -16.73 4.65 17.81
CA GLY A 183 -17.48 3.72 18.66
C GLY A 183 -16.67 2.96 19.70
N HIS A 184 -15.35 2.78 19.53
CA HIS A 184 -14.52 2.04 20.49
C HIS A 184 -13.88 2.95 21.55
N VAL A 185 -13.04 3.90 21.11
CA VAL A 185 -12.34 4.83 22.00
C VAL A 185 -13.14 6.12 22.19
N SER A 186 -13.79 6.59 21.13
CA SER A 186 -14.65 7.79 21.15
C SER A 186 -15.83 7.63 20.19
N LYS A 187 -16.85 8.49 20.28
CA LYS A 187 -17.97 8.49 19.33
C LYS A 187 -17.57 9.00 17.93
N GLU A 188 -16.50 9.77 17.86
CA GLU A 188 -15.93 10.31 16.63
C GLU A 188 -14.90 9.35 16.06
N GLY A 189 -14.78 9.35 14.74
CA GLY A 189 -13.65 8.75 14.06
C GLY A 189 -12.45 9.69 14.10
N PHE A 190 -11.26 9.12 14.15
CA PHE A 190 -10.01 9.86 14.28
C PHE A 190 -8.98 9.36 13.29
N PHE A 191 -8.27 10.30 12.67
CA PHE A 191 -6.97 10.02 12.10
C PHE A 191 -6.04 11.22 12.29
N GLY A 192 -4.74 10.95 12.32
CA GLY A 192 -3.72 12.00 12.40
C GLY A 192 -2.58 11.71 11.44
N ILE A 193 -1.92 12.77 10.97
CA ILE A 193 -0.78 12.68 10.04
C ILE A 193 0.28 13.67 10.50
N ASP A 194 1.49 13.20 10.81
CA ASP A 194 2.67 14.03 11.15
C ASP A 194 2.37 15.18 12.16
N GLY A 195 1.50 14.91 13.14
CA GLY A 195 1.13 15.85 14.21
C GLY A 195 -0.20 16.58 14.02
N LEU A 196 -0.76 16.64 12.80
CA LEU A 196 -2.15 17.04 12.59
C LEU A 196 -3.08 15.96 13.14
N ARG A 197 -4.14 16.38 13.84
CA ARG A 197 -5.13 15.48 14.45
C ARG A 197 -6.52 15.89 13.98
N ILE A 198 -7.24 14.98 13.34
CA ILE A 198 -8.56 15.23 12.78
C ILE A 198 -9.56 14.30 13.45
N PHE A 199 -10.62 14.90 13.99
CA PHE A 199 -11.76 14.21 14.56
C PHE A 199 -12.98 14.50 13.68
N LEU A 200 -13.71 13.47 13.32
CA LEU A 200 -14.89 13.57 12.47
C LEU A 200 -16.08 12.86 13.12
N PRO A 201 -17.30 13.41 13.01
CA PRO A 201 -18.51 12.66 13.28
C PRO A 201 -18.50 11.34 12.50
N ALA A 202 -19.04 10.27 13.10
CA ALA A 202 -18.98 8.92 12.53
C ALA A 202 -19.45 8.87 11.06
N GLU A 203 -20.54 9.54 10.71
CA GLU A 203 -21.04 9.60 9.33
C GLU A 203 -20.04 10.22 8.34
N ALA A 204 -19.41 11.32 8.72
CA ALA A 204 -18.38 11.97 7.90
C ALA A 204 -17.13 11.10 7.81
N PHE A 205 -16.72 10.46 8.89
CA PHE A 205 -15.58 9.54 8.90
C PHE A 205 -15.80 8.35 7.96
N GLU A 206 -16.94 7.66 8.07
CA GLU A 206 -17.28 6.52 7.19
C GLU A 206 -17.40 6.95 5.73
N THR A 207 -17.94 8.13 5.47
CA THR A 207 -17.98 8.71 4.11
C THR A 207 -16.57 8.95 3.57
N LEU A 208 -15.67 9.52 4.39
CA LEU A 208 -14.28 9.76 4.00
C LEU A 208 -13.56 8.46 3.65
N VAL A 209 -13.65 7.45 4.52
CA VAL A 209 -13.05 6.12 4.30
C VAL A 209 -13.57 5.56 2.98
N ARG A 210 -14.90 5.46 2.83
CA ARG A 210 -15.53 4.87 1.64
C ARG A 210 -15.12 5.57 0.35
N GLU A 211 -15.20 6.90 0.31
CA GLU A 211 -14.85 7.65 -0.90
C GLU A 211 -13.36 7.51 -1.22
N LEU A 212 -12.47 7.63 -0.23
CA LEU A 212 -11.04 7.50 -0.47
C LEU A 212 -10.68 6.10 -1.00
N THR A 213 -11.19 5.05 -0.37
CA THR A 213 -10.88 3.67 -0.78
C THR A 213 -11.45 3.36 -2.16
N THR A 214 -12.68 3.80 -2.45
CA THR A 214 -13.34 3.52 -3.73
C THR A 214 -12.66 4.26 -4.88
N ARG A 215 -12.41 5.56 -4.72
CA ARG A 215 -11.77 6.39 -5.75
C ARG A 215 -10.34 5.98 -6.04
N CYS A 216 -9.62 5.45 -5.06
CA CYS A 216 -8.25 4.96 -5.23
C CYS A 216 -8.16 3.51 -5.72
N ALA A 217 -9.27 2.77 -5.75
CA ALA A 217 -9.31 1.38 -6.20
C ALA A 217 -9.63 1.22 -7.68
N GLU A 218 -10.38 2.16 -8.26
CA GLU A 218 -10.88 2.07 -9.64
C GLU A 218 -10.64 3.36 -10.44
N GLY A 219 -10.55 3.22 -11.77
CA GLY A 219 -10.42 4.35 -12.69
C GLY A 219 -9.01 4.94 -12.79
N THR A 220 -8.95 6.17 -13.29
CA THR A 220 -7.69 6.85 -13.66
C THR A 220 -6.77 7.13 -12.48
N LEU A 221 -7.33 7.45 -11.30
CA LEU A 221 -6.54 7.62 -10.08
C LEU A 221 -5.87 6.31 -9.68
N ALA A 222 -6.58 5.18 -9.70
CA ALA A 222 -6.03 3.88 -9.35
C ALA A 222 -4.88 3.44 -10.29
N GLU A 223 -5.03 3.70 -11.60
CA GLU A 223 -3.98 3.45 -12.59
C GLU A 223 -2.74 4.31 -12.32
N ALA A 224 -2.91 5.60 -12.07
CA ALA A 224 -1.81 6.51 -11.76
C ALA A 224 -1.10 6.14 -10.44
N LEU A 225 -1.87 5.77 -9.40
CA LEU A 225 -1.33 5.28 -8.12
C LEU A 225 -0.52 3.99 -8.30
N THR A 226 -0.98 3.08 -9.16
CA THR A 226 -0.23 1.86 -9.49
C THR A 226 1.12 2.19 -10.11
N GLY A 227 1.17 3.17 -11.01
CA GLY A 227 2.43 3.67 -11.57
C GLY A 227 3.35 4.27 -10.51
N LEU A 228 2.80 5.09 -9.62
CA LEU A 228 3.58 5.74 -8.54
C LEU A 228 4.15 4.74 -7.54
N ARG A 229 3.43 3.65 -7.20
CA ARG A 229 3.97 2.56 -6.37
C ARG A 229 5.22 1.94 -6.97
N GLY A 230 5.26 1.81 -8.30
CA GLY A 230 6.45 1.34 -9.02
C GLY A 230 7.65 2.29 -8.96
N LEU A 231 7.46 3.56 -8.59
CA LEU A 231 8.54 4.53 -8.44
C LEU A 231 8.95 4.76 -6.99
N TYR A 232 7.96 4.87 -6.10
CA TYR A 232 8.17 5.32 -4.73
C TYR A 232 8.03 4.22 -3.69
N GLY A 233 7.66 3.01 -4.11
CA GLY A 233 7.35 1.92 -3.19
C GLY A 233 5.99 2.10 -2.53
N ASP A 234 5.62 1.14 -1.70
CA ASP A 234 4.36 1.11 -0.98
C ASP A 234 4.56 0.38 0.38
N LEU A 235 3.66 0.63 1.35
CA LEU A 235 3.76 0.12 2.73
C LEU A 235 3.01 -1.19 2.93
#